data_AF-A0A127SC32-F1
#
_entry.id   AF-A0A127SC32-F1
#
_cell.length_a   1.000
_cell.length_b   1.000
_cell.length_c   1.000
_cell.angle_alpha   90.00
_cell.angle_beta   90.00
_cell.angle_gamma   90.00
#
_symmetry.space_group_name_H-M   'P 1'
#
loop_
_entity.id
_entity.type
_entity.pdbx_description
1 polymer ?
#
loop_
_entity_poly.entity_id
_entity_poly.type
_entity_poly.pdbx_seq_one_letter_code
_entity_poly.pdbx_strand_id
1 'polypeptide(L)'
;GKKFWALARTGQSTALKGKDVSNGYILLATACDGTLATTAQFTSIRVVCNNTLAIALRNGSTSAGVVKVPHSTRFDAEKVKQQLGISVRAWDDHMYEMKQLSQRKVTQQEATAYFDAVFNNTNLSIAEQDDSIIQFYRNVANEANATNKTEPNGRAMSKVMDMFNGQGRGAELSSAKGTAYGLLCSITEFVDHERRAMSTDHRLDSAWFGTGAAIKQRGLEQALRMVV
;
A
#
# COMPACT_ATOMS: atom_id res chain seq x y z
N GLY A 1 -10.59 22.61 -7.80
CA GLY A 1 -11.83 22.05 -7.25
C GLY A 1 -11.49 21.31 -5.97
N LYS A 2 -12.48 20.88 -5.19
CA LYS A 2 -12.23 20.03 -4.01
C LYS A 2 -12.26 18.55 -4.46
N LYS A 3 -11.30 17.76 -3.98
CA LYS A 3 -11.32 16.30 -4.08
C LYS A 3 -12.15 15.77 -2.90
N PHE A 4 -12.97 14.75 -3.15
CA PHE A 4 -13.84 14.13 -2.15
C PHE A 4 -13.56 12.63 -2.08
N TRP A 5 -13.67 12.07 -0.88
CA TRP A 5 -13.54 10.65 -0.66
C TRP A 5 -14.47 10.18 0.46
N ALA A 6 -14.88 8.92 0.39
CA ALA A 6 -15.73 8.28 1.37
C ALA A 6 -15.34 6.80 1.52
N LEU A 7 -15.53 6.26 2.71
CA LEU A 7 -15.35 4.84 3.01
C LEU A 7 -16.71 4.22 3.36
N ALA A 8 -17.12 3.21 2.60
CA ALA A 8 -18.35 2.46 2.85
C ALA A 8 -18.02 1.08 3.42
N ARG A 9 -18.56 0.73 4.60
CA ARG A 9 -18.35 -0.60 5.22
C ARG A 9 -19.10 -1.67 4.41
N THR A 10 -18.43 -2.78 4.09
CA THR A 10 -19.05 -3.85 3.28
C THR A 10 -19.75 -4.93 4.11
N GLY A 11 -19.60 -4.89 5.43
CA GLY A 11 -20.08 -5.93 6.34
C GLY A 11 -19.14 -7.15 6.43
N GLN A 12 -18.09 -7.20 5.61
CA GLN A 12 -17.07 -8.25 5.67
C GLN A 12 -16.10 -8.00 6.83
N SER A 13 -15.77 -9.05 7.57
CA SER A 13 -14.76 -8.99 8.63
C SER A 13 -14.10 -10.35 8.85
N THR A 14 -12.80 -10.36 9.12
CA THR A 14 -12.04 -11.58 9.37
C THR A 14 -11.00 -11.34 10.48
N ALA A 15 -10.86 -12.29 11.39
CA ALA A 15 -9.79 -12.28 12.39
C ALA A 15 -8.49 -12.81 11.78
N LEU A 16 -7.39 -12.07 11.95
CA LEU A 16 -6.06 -12.47 11.48
C LEU A 16 -5.41 -13.45 12.44
N LYS A 17 -5.02 -12.98 13.63
CA LYS A 17 -4.43 -13.81 14.68
C LYS A 17 -4.81 -13.27 16.05
N GLY A 18 -5.25 -14.15 16.95
CA GLY A 18 -5.78 -13.75 18.25
C GLY A 18 -7.09 -12.98 18.09
N LYS A 19 -7.22 -11.85 18.80
CA LYS A 19 -8.44 -11.01 18.80
C LYS A 19 -8.40 -9.89 17.75
N ASP A 20 -7.57 -10.03 16.75
CA ASP A 20 -7.22 -8.96 15.84
C ASP A 20 -8.04 -9.00 14.55
N VAL A 21 -9.07 -8.16 14.47
CA VAL A 21 -10.11 -8.19 13.43
C VAL A 21 -9.88 -7.13 12.37
N SER A 22 -9.87 -7.55 11.11
CA SER A 22 -9.84 -6.67 9.94
C SER A 22 -11.24 -6.55 9.34
N ASN A 23 -11.63 -5.34 8.96
CA ASN A 23 -12.94 -5.05 8.35
C ASN A 23 -12.76 -4.63 6.89
N GLY A 24 -13.67 -5.08 6.02
CA GLY A 24 -13.72 -4.70 4.61
C GLY A 24 -14.48 -3.40 4.37
N TYR A 25 -13.93 -2.55 3.52
CA TYR A 25 -14.48 -1.26 3.11
C TYR A 25 -14.33 -1.04 1.61
N ILE A 26 -15.14 -0.15 1.06
CA ILE A 26 -14.96 0.40 -0.28
C ILE A 26 -14.57 1.87 -0.14
N LEU A 27 -13.38 2.23 -0.63
CA LEU A 27 -12.94 3.59 -0.83
C LEU A 27 -13.54 4.13 -2.13
N LEU A 28 -14.35 5.18 -2.01
CA LEU A 28 -14.80 5.99 -3.13
C LEU A 28 -14.00 7.30 -3.14
N ALA A 29 -13.48 7.72 -4.29
CA ALA A 29 -12.79 9.00 -4.47
C ALA A 29 -13.22 9.67 -5.79
N THR A 30 -13.41 10.99 -5.79
CA THR A 30 -13.77 11.77 -6.98
C THR A 30 -13.26 13.21 -6.87
N ALA A 31 -13.07 13.91 -8.00
CA ALA A 31 -12.73 15.33 -7.99
C ALA A 31 -13.69 16.15 -8.86
N CYS A 32 -14.14 17.30 -8.38
CA CYS A 32 -15.05 18.17 -9.14
C CYS A 32 -14.35 19.06 -10.18
N ASP A 33 -13.02 18.97 -10.32
CA ASP A 33 -12.23 19.75 -11.28
C ASP A 33 -11.69 18.92 -12.45
N GLY A 34 -12.19 17.70 -12.63
CA GLY A 34 -11.81 16.83 -13.74
C GLY A 34 -10.41 16.20 -13.61
N THR A 35 -9.67 16.46 -12.53
CA THR A 35 -8.34 15.89 -12.30
C THR A 35 -8.37 14.41 -11.88
N LEU A 36 -9.54 13.91 -11.45
CA LEU A 36 -9.72 12.53 -11.00
C LEU A 36 -11.10 12.00 -11.41
N ALA A 37 -11.11 10.88 -12.14
CA ALA A 37 -12.33 10.12 -12.41
C ALA A 37 -12.91 9.57 -11.10
N THR A 38 -14.24 9.40 -11.05
CA THR A 38 -14.88 8.73 -9.91
C THR A 38 -14.34 7.31 -9.81
N THR A 39 -13.62 7.04 -8.73
CA THR A 39 -12.89 5.80 -8.50
C THR A 39 -13.47 5.09 -7.29
N ALA A 40 -13.74 3.79 -7.40
CA ALA A 40 -14.12 2.94 -6.30
C ALA A 40 -13.12 1.79 -6.14
N GLN A 41 -12.67 1.51 -4.92
CA GLN A 41 -11.65 0.51 -4.61
C GLN A 41 -11.97 -0.25 -3.34
N PHE A 42 -11.72 -1.55 -3.31
CA PHE A 42 -11.88 -2.33 -2.08
C PHE A 42 -10.65 -2.18 -1.19
N THR A 43 -10.84 -1.96 0.11
CA THR A 43 -9.77 -1.72 1.07
C THR A 43 -10.09 -2.43 2.39
N SER A 44 -9.11 -3.07 3.00
CA SER A 44 -9.22 -3.56 4.37
C SER A 44 -8.77 -2.42 5.29
N ILE A 45 -9.51 -2.14 6.35
CA ILE A 45 -9.07 -1.17 7.36
C ILE A 45 -8.68 -1.91 8.64
N ARG A 46 -7.38 -1.83 8.90
CA ARG A 46 -6.74 -1.76 10.21
C ARG A 46 -6.04 -0.39 10.27
N VAL A 47 -5.64 0.10 11.45
CA VAL A 47 -5.08 1.46 11.73
C VAL A 47 -3.96 1.94 10.78
N VAL A 48 -3.43 1.12 9.87
CA VAL A 48 -2.33 1.51 8.97
C VAL A 48 -2.47 1.06 7.52
N CYS A 49 -3.43 0.19 7.14
CA CYS A 49 -3.39 -0.48 5.83
C CYS A 49 -4.30 0.16 4.76
N ASN A 50 -4.20 1.46 4.52
CA ASN A 50 -5.05 2.08 3.51
C ASN A 50 -4.66 1.58 2.10
N ASN A 51 -5.56 0.88 1.41
CA ASN A 51 -5.44 0.37 0.02
C ASN A 51 -4.61 -0.90 -0.20
N THR A 52 -4.17 -1.60 0.85
CA THR A 52 -3.40 -2.85 0.69
C THR A 52 -4.19 -3.94 -0.03
N LEU A 53 -5.51 -3.98 0.18
CA LEU A 53 -6.40 -4.93 -0.48
C LEU A 53 -6.68 -4.57 -1.94
N ALA A 54 -6.82 -3.28 -2.28
CA ALA A 54 -6.93 -2.85 -3.68
C ALA A 54 -5.68 -3.24 -4.47
N ILE A 55 -4.51 -3.20 -3.83
CA ILE A 55 -3.24 -3.66 -4.38
C ILE A 55 -3.26 -5.19 -4.56
N ALA A 56 -3.70 -5.95 -3.54
CA ALA A 56 -3.78 -7.42 -3.63
C ALA A 56 -4.69 -7.88 -4.78
N LEU A 57 -5.80 -7.18 -5.01
CA LEU A 57 -6.73 -7.48 -6.10
C LEU A 57 -6.15 -7.22 -7.50
N ARG A 58 -5.12 -6.37 -7.64
CA ARG A 58 -4.45 -6.12 -8.93
C ARG A 58 -3.53 -7.25 -9.39
N ASN A 59 -3.11 -8.15 -8.49
CA ASN A 59 -2.25 -9.28 -8.84
C ASN A 59 -3.02 -10.44 -9.48
N GLY A 60 -4.36 -10.44 -9.44
CA GLY A 60 -5.16 -11.27 -10.32
C GLY A 60 -5.21 -10.62 -11.70
N SER A 61 -5.00 -11.38 -12.79
CA SER A 61 -4.84 -10.91 -14.18
C SER A 61 -6.03 -10.18 -14.82
N THR A 62 -6.95 -9.64 -14.03
CA THR A 62 -8.09 -8.84 -14.46
C THR A 62 -8.06 -7.51 -13.70
N SER A 63 -8.57 -6.43 -14.28
CA SER A 63 -8.68 -5.10 -13.64
C SER A 63 -9.66 -5.06 -12.43
N ALA A 64 -9.80 -6.17 -11.71
CA ALA A 64 -10.65 -6.36 -10.56
C ALA A 64 -10.17 -5.52 -9.37
N GLY A 65 -11.12 -4.87 -8.69
CA GLY A 65 -10.84 -4.16 -7.44
C GLY A 65 -10.60 -2.65 -7.55
N VAL A 66 -10.46 -2.09 -8.76
CA VAL A 66 -10.45 -0.62 -8.98
C VAL A 66 -11.32 -0.26 -10.19
N VAL A 67 -12.45 0.40 -9.96
CA VAL A 67 -13.33 0.89 -11.03
C VAL A 67 -13.18 2.39 -11.18
N LYS A 68 -12.90 2.85 -12.40
CA LYS A 68 -12.83 4.27 -12.76
C LYS A 68 -13.95 4.60 -13.74
N VAL A 69 -14.78 5.56 -13.36
CA VAL A 69 -15.89 6.06 -14.19
C VAL A 69 -15.61 7.53 -14.52
N PRO A 70 -15.33 7.87 -15.80
CA PRO A 70 -15.20 9.26 -16.24
C PRO A 70 -16.51 10.03 -16.04
N HIS A 71 -16.43 11.31 -15.69
CA HIS A 71 -17.61 12.16 -15.48
C HIS A 71 -18.43 12.42 -16.77
N SER A 72 -17.89 12.08 -17.94
CA SER A 72 -18.58 12.15 -19.23
C SER A 72 -19.48 10.94 -19.52
N THR A 73 -19.53 9.96 -18.62
CA THR A 73 -20.28 8.70 -18.82
C THR A 73 -21.43 8.57 -17.83
N ARG A 74 -22.55 7.96 -18.26
CA ARG A 74 -23.67 7.64 -17.37
C ARG A 74 -23.26 6.53 -16.42
N PHE A 75 -23.51 6.73 -15.12
CA PHE A 75 -23.23 5.74 -14.09
C PHE A 75 -24.10 4.48 -14.28
N ASP A 76 -23.45 3.32 -14.35
CA ASP A 76 -24.08 2.00 -14.44
C ASP A 76 -23.71 1.19 -13.19
N ALA A 77 -24.66 1.05 -12.27
CA ALA A 77 -24.44 0.44 -10.97
C ALA A 77 -24.09 -1.05 -11.06
N GLU A 78 -24.74 -1.79 -11.97
CA GLU A 78 -24.52 -3.23 -12.12
C GLU A 78 -23.15 -3.51 -12.73
N LYS A 79 -22.77 -2.74 -13.75
CA LYS A 79 -21.43 -2.82 -14.33
C LYS A 79 -20.36 -2.48 -13.31
N VAL A 80 -20.55 -1.42 -12.52
CA VAL A 80 -19.60 -1.02 -11.46
C VAL A 80 -19.50 -2.12 -10.40
N LYS A 81 -20.62 -2.71 -9.97
CA LYS A 81 -20.64 -3.80 -8.99
C LYS A 81 -19.94 -5.06 -9.49
N GLN A 82 -20.16 -5.42 -10.76
CA GLN A 82 -19.50 -6.54 -11.41
C GLN A 82 -17.98 -6.30 -11.55
N GLN A 83 -17.58 -5.11 -11.99
CA GLN A 83 -16.18 -4.74 -12.18
C GLN A 83 -15.42 -4.55 -10.87
N LEU A 84 -16.07 -4.04 -9.83
CA LEU A 84 -15.49 -3.99 -8.49
C LEU A 84 -15.16 -5.38 -7.97
N GLY A 85 -15.80 -6.42 -8.53
CA GLY A 85 -15.48 -7.79 -8.21
C GLY A 85 -15.58 -8.02 -6.72
N ILE A 86 -16.59 -7.43 -6.06
CA ILE A 86 -16.92 -7.59 -4.63
C ILE A 86 -17.42 -9.03 -4.40
N SER A 87 -16.64 -10.00 -4.86
CA SER A 87 -16.85 -11.39 -4.58
C SER A 87 -16.25 -11.62 -3.20
N VAL A 88 -17.00 -12.33 -2.36
CA VAL A 88 -16.53 -12.85 -1.09
C VAL A 88 -15.20 -13.59 -1.28
N ARG A 89 -15.00 -14.25 -2.43
CA ARG A 89 -13.76 -14.97 -2.78
C ARG A 89 -12.51 -14.10 -2.76
N ALA A 90 -12.54 -12.93 -3.41
CA ALA A 90 -11.34 -12.09 -3.48
C ALA A 90 -10.98 -11.46 -2.12
N TRP A 91 -11.99 -11.25 -1.26
CA TRP A 91 -11.78 -10.94 0.15
C TRP A 91 -11.15 -12.12 0.90
N ASP A 92 -11.69 -13.32 0.72
CA ASP A 92 -11.22 -14.53 1.39
C ASP A 92 -9.76 -14.85 1.03
N ASP A 93 -9.40 -14.75 -0.25
CA ASP A 93 -8.03 -14.96 -0.75
C ASP A 93 -7.06 -13.95 -0.14
N HIS A 94 -7.40 -12.66 -0.16
CA HIS A 94 -6.59 -11.64 0.49
C HIS A 94 -6.44 -11.90 1.99
N MET A 95 -7.53 -12.26 2.67
CA MET A 95 -7.48 -12.54 4.09
C MET A 95 -6.68 -13.80 4.41
N TYR A 96 -6.69 -14.79 3.52
CA TYR A 96 -5.84 -15.98 3.61
C TYR A 96 -4.37 -15.59 3.55
N GLU A 97 -3.95 -14.79 2.56
CA GLU A 97 -2.59 -14.27 2.45
C GLU A 97 -2.17 -13.49 3.71
N MET A 98 -3.00 -12.55 4.17
CA MET A 98 -2.70 -11.76 5.37
C MET A 98 -2.58 -12.64 6.61
N LYS A 99 -3.36 -13.72 6.69
CA LYS A 99 -3.27 -14.70 7.77
C LYS A 99 -1.94 -15.45 7.73
N GLN A 100 -1.46 -15.86 6.56
CA GLN A 100 -0.13 -16.47 6.41
C GLN A 100 0.98 -15.51 6.88
N LEU A 101 0.93 -14.25 6.44
CA LEU A 101 1.90 -13.23 6.86
C LEU A 101 1.89 -13.00 8.38
N SER A 102 0.73 -13.08 9.03
CA SER A 102 0.61 -12.92 10.48
C SER A 102 1.17 -14.10 11.30
N GLN A 103 1.40 -15.24 10.64
CA GLN A 103 1.95 -16.44 11.25
C GLN A 103 3.45 -16.56 11.01
N ARG A 104 3.96 -16.05 9.88
CA ARG A 104 5.38 -16.01 9.55
C ARG A 104 6.15 -15.05 10.46
N LYS A 105 6.95 -15.60 11.38
CA LYS A 105 7.87 -14.84 12.24
C LYS A 105 9.05 -14.32 11.43
N VAL A 106 9.58 -13.15 11.78
CA VAL A 106 10.64 -12.47 11.03
C VAL A 106 11.78 -12.10 11.97
N THR A 107 13.01 -12.36 11.55
CA THR A 107 14.24 -11.94 12.24
C THR A 107 14.61 -10.49 11.90
N GLN A 108 15.47 -9.87 12.74
CA GLN A 108 15.91 -8.49 12.48
C GLN A 108 16.64 -8.35 11.14
N GLN A 109 17.40 -9.36 10.74
CA GLN A 109 18.13 -9.37 9.48
C GLN A 109 17.16 -9.45 8.28
N GLU A 110 16.15 -10.31 8.34
CA GLU A 110 15.09 -10.39 7.33
C GLU A 110 14.30 -9.08 7.24
N ALA A 111 14.01 -8.43 8.38
CA ALA A 111 13.32 -7.14 8.41
C ALA A 111 14.14 -6.05 7.69
N THR A 112 15.44 -5.94 7.98
CA THR A 112 16.34 -5.01 7.30
C THR A 112 16.37 -5.27 5.79
N ALA A 113 16.53 -6.53 5.38
CA ALA A 113 16.56 -6.90 3.96
C ALA A 113 15.24 -6.60 3.24
N TYR A 114 14.11 -6.84 3.91
CA TYR A 114 12.80 -6.49 3.39
C TYR A 114 12.66 -4.97 3.18
N PHE A 115 12.99 -4.15 4.17
CA PHE A 115 12.86 -2.70 4.05
C PHE A 115 13.80 -2.13 2.99
N ASP A 116 15.03 -2.64 2.90
CA ASP A 116 15.96 -2.30 1.83
C ASP A 116 15.36 -2.62 0.46
N ALA A 117 14.81 -3.83 0.27
CA ALA A 117 14.18 -4.23 -0.98
C ALA A 117 12.98 -3.34 -1.35
N VAL A 118 12.17 -2.92 -0.38
CA VAL A 118 11.00 -2.05 -0.63
C VAL A 118 11.40 -0.63 -1.03
N PHE A 119 12.46 -0.07 -0.45
CA PHE A 119 12.87 1.30 -0.75
C PHE A 119 13.83 1.40 -1.94
N ASN A 120 14.72 0.43 -2.11
CA ASN A 120 15.85 0.50 -3.05
C ASN A 120 15.71 -0.41 -4.28
N ASN A 121 14.86 -1.44 -4.25
CA ASN A 121 14.69 -2.34 -5.41
C ASN A 121 13.51 -1.86 -6.29
N THR A 122 13.85 -1.12 -7.35
CA THR A 122 12.90 -0.57 -8.35
C THR A 122 12.56 -1.60 -9.46
N ASN A 123 13.15 -2.80 -9.42
CA ASN A 123 13.08 -3.78 -10.52
C ASN A 123 11.76 -4.58 -10.65
N LEU A 124 10.60 -4.05 -10.22
CA LEU A 124 9.32 -4.80 -10.30
C LEU A 124 8.18 -4.10 -11.02
N SER A 125 8.40 -2.95 -11.64
CA SER A 125 7.40 -2.33 -12.51
C SER A 125 7.91 -2.22 -13.95
N ILE A 126 7.32 -3.02 -14.84
CA ILE A 126 7.50 -2.87 -16.31
C ILE A 126 7.07 -1.47 -16.77
N ALA A 127 6.20 -0.78 -16.00
CA ALA A 127 5.73 0.57 -16.29
C ALA A 127 6.72 1.68 -15.90
N GLU A 128 7.84 1.38 -15.23
CA GLU A 128 8.84 2.36 -14.80
C GLU A 128 10.11 2.38 -15.68
N GLN A 129 10.15 1.62 -16.79
CA GLN A 129 11.32 1.61 -17.68
C GLN A 129 11.64 3.00 -18.27
N ASP A 130 10.64 3.84 -18.50
CA ASP A 130 10.86 5.21 -19.03
C ASP A 130 11.40 6.19 -17.96
N ASP A 131 11.01 6.01 -16.69
CA ASP A 131 11.53 6.81 -15.57
C ASP A 131 12.94 6.36 -15.14
N SER A 132 13.30 5.11 -15.42
CA SER A 132 14.62 4.54 -15.09
C SER A 132 15.77 5.23 -15.86
N ILE A 133 15.52 5.67 -17.10
CA ILE A 133 16.49 6.42 -17.90
C ILE A 133 16.72 7.81 -17.31
N ILE A 134 15.64 8.51 -16.90
CA ILE A 134 15.74 9.84 -16.28
C ILE A 134 16.44 9.77 -14.92
N GLN A 135 16.18 8.73 -14.12
CA GLN A 135 16.90 8.51 -12.85
C GLN A 135 18.38 8.15 -13.07
N PHE A 136 18.70 7.33 -14.07
CA PHE A 136 20.08 7.00 -14.41
C PHE A 136 20.90 8.25 -14.72
N TYR A 137 20.41 9.13 -15.60
CA TYR A 137 21.10 10.39 -15.92
C TYR A 137 21.19 11.33 -14.71
N ARG A 138 20.19 11.34 -13.82
CA ARG A 138 20.22 12.14 -12.58
C ARG A 138 21.22 11.61 -11.56
N ASN A 139 21.42 10.30 -11.48
CA ASN A 139 22.38 9.66 -10.58
C ASN A 139 23.83 9.89 -11.05
N VAL A 140 24.09 9.73 -12.35
CA VAL A 140 25.40 10.08 -12.96
C VAL A 140 25.76 11.55 -12.72
N ALA A 141 24.77 12.46 -12.78
CA ALA A 141 24.99 13.88 -12.47
C ALA A 141 25.23 14.17 -10.98
N ASN A 142 24.74 13.31 -10.07
CA ASN A 142 24.86 13.49 -8.63
C ASN A 142 26.16 12.89 -8.03
N GLU A 143 26.78 11.91 -8.71
CA GLU A 143 28.08 11.34 -8.29
C GLU A 143 29.21 12.38 -8.26
N ALA A 144 29.09 13.49 -9.01
CA ALA A 144 30.04 14.60 -8.97
C ALA A 144 30.02 15.42 -7.66
N ASN A 145 29.08 15.18 -6.74
CA ASN A 145 28.89 15.99 -5.51
C ASN A 145 28.78 15.17 -4.20
N ALA A 146 29.34 13.96 -4.16
CA ALA A 146 29.22 13.07 -3.00
C ALA A 146 30.24 13.38 -1.88
N THR A 147 29.97 14.40 -1.07
CA THR A 147 30.46 14.45 0.32
C THR A 147 29.27 14.54 1.29
N ASN A 148 29.11 13.51 2.12
CA ASN A 148 28.25 13.45 3.32
C ASN A 148 26.80 13.93 3.18
N LYS A 149 25.99 13.28 2.34
CA LYS A 149 24.52 13.29 2.49
C LYS A 149 24.05 11.90 2.87
N THR A 150 23.52 11.74 4.07
CA THR A 150 22.74 10.57 4.46
C THR A 150 21.67 10.35 3.40
N GLU A 151 21.66 9.19 2.76
CA GLU A 151 20.74 8.92 1.65
C GLU A 151 19.28 9.19 2.06
N PRO A 152 18.42 9.68 1.15
CA PRO A 152 17.01 9.97 1.44
C PRO A 152 16.25 8.77 2.03
N ASN A 153 16.72 7.54 1.78
CA ASN A 153 16.12 6.31 2.30
C ASN A 153 16.63 5.91 3.70
N GLY A 154 17.79 6.38 4.16
CA GLY A 154 18.33 5.98 5.47
C GLY A 154 17.44 6.39 6.66
N ARG A 155 16.88 7.60 6.61
CA ARG A 155 15.91 8.06 7.63
C ARG A 155 14.58 7.31 7.55
N ALA A 156 14.12 6.99 6.34
CA ALA A 156 12.92 6.21 6.13
C ALA A 156 13.08 4.79 6.68
N MET A 157 14.22 4.14 6.39
CA MET A 157 14.58 2.80 6.89
C MET A 157 14.63 2.75 8.42
N SER A 158 15.30 3.71 9.07
CA SER A 158 15.30 3.79 10.54
C SER A 158 13.88 3.90 11.09
N LYS A 159 13.06 4.77 10.50
CA LYS A 159 11.70 5.04 10.98
C LYS A 159 10.78 3.81 10.84
N VAL A 160 10.82 3.10 9.71
CA VAL A 160 10.01 1.87 9.55
C VAL A 160 10.51 0.74 10.43
N MET A 161 11.81 0.69 10.70
CA MET A 161 12.40 -0.30 11.60
C MET A 161 11.96 -0.04 13.05
N ASP A 162 11.96 1.22 13.50
CA ASP A 162 11.42 1.60 14.81
C ASP A 162 9.93 1.25 14.94
N MET A 163 9.15 1.47 13.89
CA MET A 163 7.73 1.08 13.86
C MET A 163 7.54 -0.43 14.00
N PHE A 164 8.34 -1.21 13.28
CA PHE A 164 8.30 -2.67 13.34
C PHE A 164 8.67 -3.19 14.73
N ASN A 165 9.60 -2.51 15.40
CA ASN A 165 10.08 -2.85 16.75
C ASN A 165 9.16 -2.36 17.88
N GLY A 166 7.91 -1.98 17.58
CA GLY A 166 6.90 -1.69 18.61
C GLY A 166 6.46 -0.23 18.70
N GLN A 167 7.10 0.69 17.98
CA GLN A 167 6.68 2.10 17.97
C GLN A 167 5.53 2.38 16.98
N GLY A 168 5.21 1.41 16.12
CA GLY A 168 4.11 1.51 15.15
C GLY A 168 2.76 1.27 15.80
N ARG A 169 1.71 1.85 15.21
CA ARG A 169 0.34 1.67 15.68
C ARG A 169 -0.09 0.21 15.53
N GLY A 170 -0.32 -0.45 16.66
CA GLY A 170 -0.70 -1.87 16.68
C GLY A 170 0.47 -2.83 16.42
N ALA A 171 1.73 -2.36 16.47
CA ALA A 171 2.90 -3.21 16.29
C ALA A 171 3.00 -4.33 17.36
N GLU A 172 2.45 -4.08 18.56
CA GLU A 172 2.41 -5.06 19.66
C GLU A 172 1.29 -6.11 19.53
N LEU A 173 0.42 -6.00 18.52
CA LEU A 173 -0.65 -6.98 18.30
C LEU A 173 -0.08 -8.35 17.94
N SER A 174 -0.76 -9.42 18.34
CA SER A 174 -0.30 -10.80 18.11
C SER A 174 -0.12 -11.16 16.64
N SER A 175 -0.86 -10.50 15.75
CA SER A 175 -0.75 -10.69 14.30
C SER A 175 0.37 -9.87 13.65
N ALA A 176 0.93 -8.86 14.34
CA ALA A 176 1.92 -7.94 13.82
C ALA A 176 3.30 -8.14 14.45
N LYS A 177 3.37 -8.31 15.78
CA LYS A 177 4.62 -8.34 16.55
C LYS A 177 5.62 -9.39 16.04
N GLY A 178 6.71 -8.92 15.43
CA GLY A 178 7.78 -9.75 14.87
C GLY A 178 7.30 -10.69 13.76
N THR A 179 6.36 -10.25 12.92
CA THR A 179 5.81 -11.05 11.82
C THR A 179 5.97 -10.35 10.48
N ALA A 180 5.85 -11.09 9.37
CA ALA A 180 5.86 -10.49 8.03
C ALA A 180 4.68 -9.51 7.84
N TYR A 181 3.54 -9.78 8.47
CA TYR A 181 2.43 -8.84 8.50
C TYR A 181 2.78 -7.53 9.24
N GLY A 182 3.60 -7.61 10.29
CA GLY A 182 4.14 -6.44 10.99
C GLY A 182 5.02 -5.57 10.09
N LEU A 183 5.86 -6.17 9.24
CA LEU A 183 6.67 -5.43 8.26
C LEU A 183 5.79 -4.62 7.30
N LEU A 184 4.73 -5.26 6.79
CA LEU A 184 3.77 -4.61 5.90
C LEU A 184 3.06 -3.45 6.63
N CYS A 185 2.63 -3.67 7.88
CA CYS A 185 2.02 -2.61 8.70
C CYS A 185 2.94 -1.39 8.84
N SER A 186 4.23 -1.59 9.12
CA SER A 186 5.21 -0.51 9.24
C SER A 186 5.37 0.30 7.95
N ILE A 187 5.42 -0.36 6.79
CA ILE A 187 5.46 0.34 5.49
C ILE A 187 4.20 1.17 5.28
N THR A 188 3.03 0.58 5.49
CA THR A 188 1.77 1.27 5.23
C THR A 188 1.57 2.45 6.17
N GLU A 189 1.94 2.32 7.45
CA GLU A 189 1.91 3.41 8.42
C GLU A 189 2.85 4.54 8.03
N PHE A 190 4.08 4.20 7.64
CA PHE A 190 5.07 5.18 7.23
C PHE A 190 4.55 6.00 6.04
N VAL A 191 4.02 5.33 5.01
CA VAL A 191 3.48 6.01 3.82
C VAL A 191 2.30 6.91 4.17
N ASP A 192 1.36 6.41 4.98
CA ASP A 192 0.08 7.09 5.23
C ASP A 192 0.22 8.25 6.24
N HIS A 193 1.17 8.15 7.19
CA HIS A 193 1.24 9.09 8.32
C HIS A 193 2.57 9.84 8.46
N GLU A 194 3.70 9.22 8.14
CA GLU A 194 5.02 9.73 8.59
C GLU A 194 5.93 10.16 7.44
N ARG A 195 5.61 9.76 6.20
CA ARG A 195 6.34 10.20 5.01
C ARG A 195 6.12 11.70 4.81
N ARG A 196 7.23 12.41 4.66
CA ARG A 196 7.22 13.86 4.42
C ARG A 196 6.46 14.17 3.13
N ALA A 197 5.53 15.10 3.20
CA ALA A 197 4.78 15.63 2.07
C ALA A 197 4.56 17.14 2.28
N MET A 198 4.25 17.87 1.21
CA MET A 198 4.00 19.31 1.28
C MET A 198 2.73 19.65 2.09
N SER A 199 1.75 18.76 2.08
CA SER A 199 0.51 18.89 2.86
C SER A 199 -0.06 17.50 3.18
N THR A 200 -1.01 17.44 4.11
CA THR A 200 -1.75 16.21 4.44
C THR A 200 -2.51 15.67 3.22
N ASP A 201 -3.16 16.54 2.45
CA ASP A 201 -3.87 16.13 1.23
C ASP A 201 -2.93 15.56 0.17
N HIS A 202 -1.73 16.16 0.01
CA HIS A 202 -0.73 15.63 -0.91
C HIS A 202 -0.19 14.27 -0.44
N ARG A 203 -0.08 14.04 0.88
CA ARG A 203 0.29 12.73 1.41
C ARG A 203 -0.78 11.69 1.10
N LEU A 204 -2.05 12.01 1.34
CA LEU A 204 -3.18 11.11 1.07
C LEU A 204 -3.28 10.76 -0.42
N ASP A 205 -3.17 11.77 -1.30
CA ASP A 205 -3.19 11.57 -2.74
C ASP A 205 -2.03 10.68 -3.21
N SER A 206 -0.81 10.91 -2.70
CA SER A 206 0.35 10.07 -2.99
C SER A 206 0.20 8.65 -2.44
N ALA A 207 -0.34 8.51 -1.22
CA ALA A 207 -0.60 7.23 -0.57
C ALA A 207 -1.66 6.40 -1.31
N TRP A 208 -2.58 7.04 -2.04
CA TRP A 208 -3.66 6.36 -2.76
C TRP A 208 -3.37 6.12 -4.23
N PHE A 209 -2.78 7.10 -4.90
CA PHE A 209 -2.71 7.12 -6.35
C PHE A 209 -1.31 7.41 -6.90
N GLY A 210 -0.34 7.74 -6.06
CA GLY A 210 1.01 8.11 -6.48
C GLY A 210 2.10 7.18 -5.96
N THR A 211 3.29 7.73 -5.76
CA THR A 211 4.47 6.99 -5.29
C THR A 211 4.25 6.26 -3.96
N GLY A 212 3.40 6.78 -3.07
CA GLY A 212 3.06 6.09 -1.82
C GLY A 212 2.32 4.77 -2.06
N ALA A 213 1.37 4.75 -3.01
CA ALA A 213 0.69 3.53 -3.41
C ALA A 213 1.66 2.49 -3.98
N ALA A 214 2.62 2.91 -4.81
CA ALA A 214 3.65 2.03 -5.37
C ALA A 214 4.58 1.43 -4.29
N ILE A 215 4.95 2.20 -3.25
CA ILE A 215 5.73 1.68 -2.11
C ILE A 215 4.92 0.62 -1.35
N LYS A 216 3.64 0.86 -1.09
CA LYS A 216 2.77 -0.13 -0.42
C LYS A 216 2.58 -1.39 -1.27
N GLN A 217 2.54 -1.25 -2.59
CA GLN A 217 2.48 -2.38 -3.52
C GLN A 217 3.73 -3.25 -3.42
N ARG A 218 4.91 -2.64 -3.55
CA ARG A 218 6.18 -3.36 -3.38
C ARG A 218 6.29 -3.99 -1.99
N GLY A 219 5.86 -3.29 -0.95
CA GLY A 219 5.80 -3.83 0.42
C GLY A 219 4.97 -5.11 0.50
N LEU A 220 3.76 -5.10 -0.07
CA LEU A 220 2.92 -6.30 -0.11
C LEU A 220 3.59 -7.43 -0.89
N GLU A 221 4.09 -7.16 -2.10
CA GLU A 221 4.74 -8.17 -2.94
C GLU A 221 5.96 -8.80 -2.26
N GLN A 222 6.81 -7.99 -1.62
CA GLN A 222 7.97 -8.49 -0.87
C GLN A 222 7.55 -9.31 0.35
N ALA A 223 6.48 -8.90 1.05
CA ALA A 223 5.99 -9.64 2.21
C ALA A 223 5.44 -11.01 1.79
N LEU A 224 4.68 -11.06 0.68
CA LEU A 224 4.13 -12.30 0.13
C LEU A 224 5.23 -13.29 -0.29
N ARG A 225 6.37 -12.81 -0.78
CA ARG A 225 7.54 -13.68 -1.09
C ARG A 225 8.14 -14.38 0.13
N MET A 226 7.86 -13.92 1.36
CA MET A 226 8.39 -14.52 2.58
C MET A 226 7.58 -15.74 3.07
N VAL A 227 6.42 -16.00 2.46
CA VAL A 227 5.49 -17.10 2.79
C VAL A 227 5.31 -18.10 1.64
N VAL A 228 5.99 -17.90 0.51
CA VAL A 228 6.08 -18.87 -0.60
C VAL A 228 7.29 -19.77 -0.41
#